data_AF-A0A2G1BRH1-F1
#
_entry.id   AF-A0A2G1BRH1-F1
#
_cell.length_a   1.000
_cell.length_b   1.000
_cell.length_c   1.000
_cell.angle_alpha   90.00
_cell.angle_beta   90.00
_cell.angle_gamma   90.00
#
_symmetry.space_group_name_H-M   'P 1'
#
loop_
_entity.id
_entity.type
_entity.pdbx_description
1 polymer ?
#
loop_
_entity_poly.entity_id
_entity_poly.type
_entity_poly.pdbx_seq_one_letter_code
_entity_poly.pdbx_strand_id
1 'polypeptide(L)'
;MPSFVPLGIADYSGNSERGFVQFTYQIADNNAKELTLQIRDGSSVIYEEKITDANKLKQGEHIWKWDGFDSGGILDTAKLTQYENLNLYTIGVDNSNNYSRKKLDFSMRYDEVKWVDVKIDKNSKRIDVTLRVNLKDGGAKGIECYEKDIDPDPKLRVPMEVCPWDKIPQEALSYYGKSPIKSRTKSFEDLEKLALEGLNYHWGRNRNHYIAKDVDIDGEKYEVYVNAINTTQKTMDDVSLIFNTNNSWMRSGNPGTVEDPISYAGNIFSREAICYNVGYIKYSKKWAYQRIGNEDVQFKDTSAHEIGHTILKAYGGTFYSYGHKGSVNTVFQFRKSSAPRIPLEGEIDIMPYYRENELGEWYNQPNYHKRRVASTKDVLSLIWLTKIKLK
;
A
#
# COMPACT_ATOMS: atom_id res chain seq x y z
N MET A 1 -8.87 -15.36 20.49
CA MET A 1 -8.01 -14.32 21.10
C MET A 1 -8.49 -12.98 20.62
N PRO A 2 -8.65 -11.98 21.49
CA PRO A 2 -9.15 -10.67 21.08
C PRO A 2 -8.16 -9.98 20.17
N SER A 3 -8.67 -9.39 19.09
CA SER A 3 -7.96 -8.49 18.19
C SER A 3 -8.70 -7.17 18.12
N PHE A 4 -8.01 -6.12 17.72
CA PHE A 4 -8.63 -4.83 17.43
C PHE A 4 -7.98 -4.22 16.17
N VAL A 5 -8.73 -3.37 15.49
CA VAL A 5 -8.27 -2.58 14.35
C VAL A 5 -8.22 -1.12 14.80
N PRO A 6 -7.12 -0.39 14.59
CA PRO A 6 -7.07 1.04 14.92
C PRO A 6 -8.26 1.79 14.32
N LEU A 7 -8.91 2.64 15.12
CA LEU A 7 -10.13 3.37 14.74
C LEU A 7 -11.33 2.49 14.33
N GLY A 8 -11.30 1.17 14.56
CA GLY A 8 -12.42 0.28 14.27
C GLY A 8 -12.77 0.16 12.78
N ILE A 9 -11.80 0.41 11.89
CA ILE A 9 -12.00 0.31 10.44
C ILE A 9 -12.59 -1.05 10.09
N ALA A 10 -13.69 -1.04 9.33
CA ALA A 10 -14.39 -2.25 8.92
C ALA A 10 -13.53 -3.16 8.04
N ASP A 11 -13.85 -4.45 8.03
CA ASP A 11 -13.25 -5.39 7.09
C ASP A 11 -13.69 -5.13 5.64
N TYR A 12 -13.13 -5.90 4.70
CA TYR A 12 -13.47 -5.79 3.28
C TYR A 12 -14.97 -5.93 2.99
N SER A 13 -15.69 -6.78 3.75
CA SER A 13 -17.12 -7.03 3.59
C SER A 13 -17.98 -5.92 4.23
N GLY A 14 -17.36 -4.97 4.93
CA GLY A 14 -18.03 -3.92 5.69
C GLY A 14 -18.47 -4.36 7.08
N ASN A 15 -18.01 -5.50 7.58
CA ASN A 15 -18.29 -5.91 8.95
C ASN A 15 -17.51 -5.02 9.91
N SER A 16 -18.18 -4.57 10.98
CA SER A 16 -17.56 -3.74 12.00
C SER A 16 -16.45 -4.50 12.73
N GLU A 17 -15.31 -3.85 12.90
CA GLU A 17 -14.20 -4.33 13.71
C GLU A 17 -14.15 -3.55 15.03
N ARG A 18 -13.61 -4.16 16.07
CA ARG A 18 -13.46 -3.46 17.35
C ARG A 18 -12.29 -2.48 17.26
N GLY A 19 -12.54 -1.23 17.64
CA GLY A 19 -11.52 -0.18 17.76
C GLY A 19 -10.73 -0.20 19.08
N PHE A 20 -10.93 -1.21 19.92
CA PHE A 20 -10.38 -1.24 21.27
C PHE A 20 -10.06 -2.66 21.76
N VAL A 21 -9.11 -2.72 22.68
CA VAL A 21 -8.88 -3.83 23.59
C VAL A 21 -9.86 -3.73 24.75
N GLN A 22 -10.42 -4.87 25.17
CA GLN A 22 -11.29 -4.94 26.33
C GLN A 22 -10.63 -5.74 27.45
N PHE A 23 -10.61 -5.16 28.64
CA PHE A 23 -10.19 -5.81 29.88
C PHE A 23 -11.37 -5.91 30.84
N THR A 24 -11.45 -7.03 31.55
CA THR A 24 -12.40 -7.22 32.64
C THR A 24 -11.65 -7.17 33.96
N TYR A 25 -12.16 -6.41 34.92
CA TYR A 25 -11.60 -6.32 36.26
C TYR A 25 -12.69 -6.42 37.33
N GLN A 26 -12.31 -6.86 38.53
CA GLN A 26 -13.23 -7.07 39.65
C GLN A 26 -12.86 -6.15 40.82
N ILE A 27 -13.87 -5.48 41.37
CA ILE A 27 -13.82 -4.79 42.65
C ILE A 27 -14.46 -5.73 43.68
N ALA A 28 -13.62 -6.40 44.49
CA ALA A 28 -14.05 -7.57 45.28
C ALA A 28 -14.70 -7.23 46.62
N ASP A 29 -14.11 -6.31 47.40
CA ASP A 29 -14.48 -6.12 48.81
C ASP A 29 -15.53 -5.03 49.01
N ASN A 30 -15.13 -3.78 48.84
CA ASN A 30 -15.97 -2.60 49.01
C ASN A 30 -15.96 -1.76 47.73
N ASN A 31 -16.91 -0.84 47.60
CA ASN A 31 -16.84 0.19 46.57
C ASN A 31 -15.49 0.92 46.65
N ALA A 32 -14.86 1.11 45.50
CA ALA A 32 -13.68 1.94 45.39
C ALA A 32 -14.09 3.42 45.41
N LYS A 33 -13.25 4.26 45.99
CA LYS A 33 -13.31 5.72 45.88
C LYS A 33 -12.64 6.21 44.60
N GLU A 34 -11.58 5.51 44.19
CA GLU A 34 -10.76 5.85 43.05
C GLU A 34 -10.14 4.59 42.45
N LEU A 35 -10.07 4.53 41.12
CA LEU A 35 -9.32 3.51 40.40
C LEU A 35 -8.43 4.19 39.36
N THR A 36 -7.14 3.94 39.40
CA THR A 36 -6.20 4.32 38.33
C THR A 36 -5.87 3.09 37.50
N LEU A 37 -6.06 3.19 36.19
CA LEU A 37 -5.74 2.17 35.20
C LEU A 37 -4.60 2.68 34.34
N GLN A 38 -3.55 1.87 34.19
CA GLN A 38 -2.38 2.23 33.39
C GLN A 38 -2.01 1.12 32.42
N ILE A 39 -1.74 1.50 31.18
CA ILE A 39 -0.96 0.66 30.27
C ILE A 39 0.50 1.04 30.43
N ARG A 40 1.36 0.04 30.65
CA ARG A 40 2.79 0.24 30.85
C ARG A 40 3.60 -0.67 29.95
N ASP A 41 4.83 -0.26 29.67
CA ASP A 41 5.90 -1.15 29.25
C ASP A 41 6.94 -1.20 30.39
N GLY A 42 6.98 -2.33 31.11
CA GLY A 42 7.70 -2.44 32.36
C GLY A 42 7.17 -1.43 33.39
N SER A 43 8.02 -0.49 33.81
CA SER A 43 7.67 0.61 34.73
C SER A 43 7.21 1.89 34.03
N SER A 44 7.39 2.00 32.72
CA SER A 44 7.08 3.21 31.96
C SER A 44 5.60 3.27 31.65
N VAL A 45 4.92 4.35 32.06
CA VAL A 45 3.49 4.57 31.79
C VAL A 45 3.31 5.06 30.36
N ILE A 46 2.50 4.36 29.57
CA ILE A 46 2.11 4.70 28.20
C ILE A 46 0.78 5.43 28.20
N TYR A 47 -0.19 4.90 28.95
CA TYR A 47 -1.52 5.45 29.09
C TYR A 47 -1.92 5.40 30.55
N GLU A 48 -2.64 6.41 31.02
CA GLU A 48 -3.24 6.47 32.33
C GLU A 48 -4.65 7.04 32.25
N GLU A 49 -5.58 6.36 32.90
CA GLU A 49 -6.93 6.87 33.17
C GLU A 49 -7.22 6.76 34.67
N LYS A 50 -7.72 7.87 35.24
CA LYS A 50 -8.19 7.91 36.61
C LYS A 50 -9.71 7.96 36.62
N ILE A 51 -10.32 6.95 37.22
CA ILE A 51 -11.77 6.82 37.38
C ILE A 51 -12.14 7.24 38.80
N THR A 52 -13.02 8.24 38.90
CA THR A 52 -13.63 8.70 40.15
C THR A 52 -15.17 8.66 40.12
N ASP A 53 -15.75 8.20 39.01
CA ASP A 53 -17.20 8.02 38.88
C ASP A 53 -17.65 6.84 39.74
N ALA A 54 -18.40 7.13 40.80
CA ALA A 54 -18.89 6.14 41.75
C ALA A 54 -19.69 5.00 41.09
N ASN A 55 -20.34 5.22 39.95
CA ASN A 55 -21.07 4.16 39.25
C ASN A 55 -20.15 3.11 38.62
N LYS A 56 -18.94 3.50 38.21
CA LYS A 56 -17.90 2.61 37.64
C LYS A 56 -16.99 2.00 38.72
N LEU A 57 -17.25 2.30 39.98
CA LEU A 57 -16.41 1.91 41.13
C LEU A 57 -17.17 1.09 42.17
N LYS A 58 -18.40 0.66 41.87
CA LYS A 58 -19.17 -0.23 42.73
C LYS A 58 -18.49 -1.59 42.85
N GLN A 59 -18.71 -2.30 43.95
CA GLN A 59 -18.34 -3.70 44.05
C GLN A 59 -18.94 -4.50 42.88
N GLY A 60 -18.14 -5.41 42.30
CA GLY A 60 -18.56 -6.25 41.19
C GLY A 60 -17.58 -6.27 40.02
N GLU A 61 -18.04 -6.85 38.92
CA GLU A 61 -17.29 -6.94 37.66
C GLU A 61 -17.49 -5.67 36.83
N HIS A 62 -16.40 -5.21 36.22
CA HIS A 62 -16.38 -4.03 35.36
C HIS A 62 -15.60 -4.31 34.08
N ILE A 63 -15.94 -3.53 33.06
CA ILE A 63 -15.28 -3.58 31.76
C ILE A 63 -14.56 -2.25 31.54
N TRP A 64 -13.29 -2.35 31.17
CA TRP A 64 -12.50 -1.23 30.69
C TRP A 64 -12.04 -1.46 29.26
N LYS A 65 -11.97 -0.37 28.49
CA LYS A 65 -11.64 -0.41 27.07
C LYS A 65 -10.50 0.55 26.80
N TRP A 66 -9.51 0.09 26.05
CA TRP A 66 -8.38 0.89 25.61
C TRP A 66 -8.27 0.83 24.09
N ASP A 67 -8.26 1.99 23.45
CA ASP A 67 -8.25 2.15 21.99
C ASP A 67 -6.85 2.04 21.37
N GLY A 68 -5.81 1.81 22.18
CA GLY A 68 -4.42 1.69 21.73
C GLY A 68 -3.65 3.01 21.75
N PHE A 69 -4.29 4.14 22.06
CA PHE A 69 -3.64 5.45 22.13
C PHE A 69 -2.93 5.66 23.47
N ASP A 70 -1.80 6.37 23.44
CA ASP A 70 -1.13 6.87 24.63
C ASP A 70 -1.86 8.10 25.22
N SER A 71 -1.37 8.58 26.38
CA SER A 71 -1.95 9.78 27.03
C SER A 71 -1.80 11.07 26.20
N GLY A 72 -0.91 11.09 25.21
CA GLY A 72 -0.76 12.19 24.25
C GLY A 72 -1.75 12.11 23.09
N GLY A 73 -2.56 11.05 22.99
CA GLY A 73 -3.46 10.83 21.85
C GLY A 73 -2.75 10.32 20.61
N ILE A 74 -1.62 9.62 20.78
CA ILE A 74 -0.88 8.97 19.70
C ILE A 74 -1.06 7.44 19.79
N LEU A 75 -1.43 6.81 18.68
CA LEU A 75 -1.37 5.37 18.50
C LEU A 75 -0.24 5.06 17.52
N ASP A 76 0.67 4.15 17.86
CA ASP A 76 1.78 3.72 17.00
C ASP A 76 1.86 2.20 16.98
N THR A 77 1.38 1.60 15.89
CA THR A 77 1.31 0.13 15.73
C THR A 77 2.70 -0.53 15.67
N ALA A 78 3.70 0.17 15.13
CA ALA A 78 5.07 -0.32 15.10
C ALA A 78 5.63 -0.45 16.52
N LYS A 79 5.32 0.53 17.38
CA LYS A 79 5.74 0.53 18.79
C LYS A 79 4.96 -0.49 19.61
N LEU A 80 3.63 -0.57 19.43
CA LEU A 80 2.76 -1.50 20.15
C LEU A 80 3.20 -2.97 19.98
N THR A 81 3.67 -3.33 18.78
CA THR A 81 4.12 -4.70 18.47
C THR A 81 5.58 -4.98 18.83
N GLN A 82 6.29 -4.00 19.38
CA GLN A 82 7.69 -4.11 19.80
C GLN A 82 7.90 -4.05 21.31
N TYR A 83 6.91 -3.58 22.08
CA TYR A 83 7.02 -3.58 23.53
C TYR A 83 7.20 -5.00 24.08
N GLU A 84 8.16 -5.16 24.98
CA GLU A 84 8.54 -6.47 25.52
C GLU A 84 7.83 -6.78 26.85
N ASN A 85 7.43 -5.75 27.61
CA ASN A 85 6.92 -5.89 28.98
C ASN A 85 5.56 -5.19 29.16
N LEU A 86 4.68 -5.30 28.16
CA LEU A 86 3.34 -4.71 28.19
C LEU A 86 2.52 -5.26 29.37
N ASN A 87 1.93 -4.35 30.13
CA ASN A 87 1.05 -4.72 31.23
C ASN A 87 -0.05 -3.69 31.49
N LEU A 88 -1.20 -4.19 31.94
CA LEU A 88 -2.25 -3.42 32.59
C LEU A 88 -1.96 -3.40 34.08
N TYR A 89 -1.67 -2.22 34.61
CA TYR A 89 -1.44 -2.00 36.02
C TYR A 89 -2.59 -1.19 36.62
N THR A 90 -3.14 -1.67 37.73
CA THR A 90 -4.29 -1.05 38.39
C THR A 90 -3.94 -0.63 39.81
N ILE A 91 -4.48 0.51 40.24
CA ILE A 91 -4.35 1.04 41.61
C ILE A 91 -5.74 1.40 42.09
N GLY A 92 -6.31 0.60 42.98
CA GLY A 92 -7.60 0.88 43.61
C GLY A 92 -7.40 1.51 44.98
N VAL A 93 -8.21 2.52 45.30
CA VAL A 93 -8.26 3.17 46.62
C VAL A 93 -9.68 3.06 47.16
N ASP A 94 -9.83 2.58 48.40
CA ASP A 94 -11.14 2.51 49.06
C ASP A 94 -11.46 3.79 49.86
N ASN A 95 -12.64 3.83 50.49
CA ASN A 95 -13.08 4.97 51.31
C ASN A 95 -12.26 5.16 52.60
N SER A 96 -11.53 4.13 53.04
CA SER A 96 -10.62 4.16 54.18
C SER A 96 -9.20 4.56 53.78
N ASN A 97 -8.97 4.91 52.51
CA ASN A 97 -7.66 5.20 51.90
C ASN A 97 -6.70 3.99 51.91
N ASN A 98 -7.21 2.76 51.92
CA ASN A 98 -6.40 1.58 51.66
C ASN A 98 -6.14 1.43 50.16
N TYR A 99 -4.96 0.92 49.82
CA TYR A 99 -4.53 0.74 48.43
C TYR A 99 -4.48 -0.74 48.04
N SER A 100 -4.96 -1.06 46.85
CA SER A 100 -4.75 -2.35 46.18
C SER A 100 -4.08 -2.15 44.83
N ARG A 101 -3.20 -3.07 44.45
CA ARG A 101 -2.47 -3.02 43.18
C ARG A 101 -2.54 -4.38 42.49
N LYS A 102 -2.81 -4.39 41.19
CA LYS A 102 -2.76 -5.60 40.36
C LYS A 102 -2.05 -5.29 39.05
N LYS A 103 -1.43 -6.34 38.50
CA LYS A 103 -0.73 -6.32 37.23
C LYS A 103 -1.23 -7.49 36.39
N LEU A 104 -1.54 -7.23 35.12
CA LEU A 104 -1.84 -8.23 34.11
C LEU A 104 -0.88 -8.01 32.95
N ASP A 105 0.04 -8.95 32.76
CA ASP A 105 0.96 -8.96 31.63
C ASP A 105 0.23 -9.43 30.36
N PHE A 106 0.54 -8.80 29.23
CA PHE A 106 0.03 -9.20 27.91
C PHE A 106 1.03 -8.82 26.82
N SER A 107 0.85 -9.34 25.62
CA SER A 107 1.66 -8.96 24.46
C SER A 107 0.81 -8.63 23.24
N MET A 108 1.37 -7.89 22.30
CA MET A 108 0.69 -7.46 21.07
C MET A 108 1.51 -7.85 19.85
N ARG A 109 0.84 -8.33 18.81
CA ARG A 109 1.45 -8.64 17.52
C ARG A 109 0.47 -8.38 16.38
N TYR A 110 0.99 -8.15 15.19
CA TYR A 110 0.18 -8.12 13.97
C TYR A 110 -0.58 -9.44 13.77
N ASP A 111 -1.83 -9.34 13.33
CA ASP A 111 -2.65 -10.50 12.95
C ASP A 111 -2.65 -10.71 11.43
N GLU A 112 -2.61 -9.65 10.63
CA GLU A 112 -2.74 -9.72 9.16
C GLU A 112 -1.37 -9.69 8.46
N VAL A 113 -0.67 -8.55 8.52
CA VAL A 113 0.61 -8.37 7.80
C VAL A 113 1.64 -7.63 8.65
N LYS A 114 2.92 -7.71 8.26
CA LYS A 114 4.03 -7.04 8.97
C LYS A 114 4.62 -5.86 8.20
N TRP A 115 4.20 -5.66 6.96
CA TRP A 115 4.79 -4.71 6.02
C TRP A 115 4.10 -3.35 5.98
N VAL A 116 3.09 -3.14 6.80
CA VAL A 116 2.45 -1.84 7.01
C VAL A 116 2.38 -1.53 8.49
N ASP A 117 2.73 -0.29 8.83
CA ASP A 117 2.46 0.29 10.15
C ASP A 117 1.70 1.59 9.97
N VAL A 118 0.88 1.92 10.96
CA VAL A 118 0.27 3.24 11.11
C VAL A 118 0.65 3.89 12.43
N LYS A 119 0.87 5.19 12.35
CA LYS A 119 0.92 6.11 13.48
C LYS A 119 -0.21 7.13 13.33
N ILE A 120 -1.09 7.21 14.32
CA ILE A 120 -2.28 8.05 14.31
C ILE A 120 -2.15 9.08 15.42
N ASP A 121 -2.28 10.35 15.06
CA ASP A 121 -2.45 11.46 15.98
C ASP A 121 -3.91 11.94 15.90
N LYS A 122 -4.69 11.64 16.95
CA LYS A 122 -6.12 11.99 16.98
C LYS A 122 -6.37 13.48 17.25
N ASN A 123 -5.37 14.21 17.75
CA ASN A 123 -5.48 15.64 18.03
C ASN A 123 -5.29 16.44 16.74
N SER A 124 -4.26 16.10 15.95
CA SER A 124 -4.00 16.75 14.66
C SER A 124 -4.76 16.13 13.48
N LYS A 125 -5.50 15.04 13.72
CA LYS A 125 -6.23 14.27 12.70
C LYS A 125 -5.32 13.80 11.57
N ARG A 126 -4.15 13.28 11.94
CA ARG A 126 -3.12 12.83 11.02
C ARG A 126 -2.84 11.34 11.17
N ILE A 127 -2.73 10.65 10.04
CA ILE A 127 -2.35 9.25 9.94
C ILE A 127 -1.10 9.17 9.08
N ASP A 128 0.00 8.71 9.67
CA ASP A 128 1.24 8.41 8.96
C ASP A 128 1.34 6.90 8.75
N VAL A 129 1.33 6.47 7.49
CA VAL A 129 1.45 5.07 7.08
C VAL A 129 2.90 4.82 6.66
N THR A 130 3.55 3.82 7.23
CA THR A 130 4.81 3.28 6.71
C THR A 130 4.51 2.04 5.89
N LEU A 131 4.78 2.09 4.58
CA LEU A 131 4.55 0.98 3.66
C LEU A 131 5.88 0.38 3.21
N ARG A 132 6.14 -0.90 3.53
CA ARG A 132 7.40 -1.57 3.20
C ARG A 132 7.25 -2.38 1.91
N VAL A 133 7.95 -1.95 0.88
CA VAL A 133 8.04 -2.62 -0.43
C VAL A 133 9.40 -3.29 -0.62
N ASN A 134 9.50 -4.22 -1.56
CA ASN A 134 10.74 -4.94 -1.86
C ASN A 134 11.06 -4.83 -3.35
N LEU A 135 11.53 -3.65 -3.77
CA LEU A 135 11.85 -3.35 -5.16
C LEU A 135 13.25 -3.84 -5.50
N LYS A 136 13.40 -4.55 -6.62
CA LYS A 136 14.65 -5.11 -7.13
C LYS A 136 15.04 -4.49 -8.47
N ASP A 137 16.34 -4.40 -8.75
CA ASP A 137 16.78 -4.03 -10.10
C ASP A 137 16.52 -5.20 -11.06
N GLY A 138 15.54 -5.03 -11.93
CA GLY A 138 15.24 -5.98 -13.01
C GLY A 138 16.16 -5.80 -14.22
N GLY A 139 17.11 -4.86 -14.16
CA GLY A 139 18.06 -4.55 -15.20
C GLY A 139 17.45 -3.70 -16.32
N ALA A 140 18.14 -3.69 -17.46
CA ALA A 140 17.74 -2.94 -18.64
C ALA A 140 17.50 -3.85 -19.84
N LYS A 141 16.57 -3.46 -20.70
CA LYS A 141 16.27 -4.11 -21.98
C LYS A 141 16.43 -3.12 -23.13
N GLY A 142 17.04 -3.61 -24.20
CA GLY A 142 17.24 -2.90 -25.47
C GLY A 142 18.34 -1.84 -25.49
N ILE A 143 19.35 -2.00 -24.63
CA ILE A 143 20.58 -1.20 -24.66
C ILE A 143 21.85 -2.01 -24.98
N GLU A 144 21.79 -3.35 -24.93
CA GLU A 144 22.94 -4.22 -25.18
C GLU A 144 22.91 -4.75 -26.62
N CYS A 145 24.02 -4.57 -27.34
CA CYS A 145 24.28 -5.27 -28.60
C CYS A 145 24.73 -6.70 -28.32
N TYR A 146 24.46 -7.61 -29.26
CA TYR A 146 24.92 -8.98 -29.17
C TYR A 146 25.41 -9.45 -30.54
N GLU A 147 26.35 -10.38 -30.54
CA GLU A 147 26.83 -11.00 -31.77
C GLU A 147 25.83 -12.05 -32.26
N LYS A 148 25.54 -12.02 -33.56
CA LYS A 148 24.74 -13.03 -34.23
C LYS A 148 25.50 -13.57 -35.43
N ASP A 149 25.61 -14.90 -35.52
CA ASP A 149 26.10 -15.56 -36.72
C ASP A 149 25.09 -15.38 -37.85
N ILE A 150 25.57 -14.87 -38.99
CA ILE A 150 24.76 -14.71 -40.20
C ILE A 150 24.53 -16.07 -40.88
N ASP A 151 25.49 -17.00 -40.75
CA ASP A 151 25.48 -18.32 -41.38
C ASP A 151 25.49 -19.43 -40.31
N PRO A 152 24.53 -20.37 -40.33
CA PRO A 152 24.53 -21.52 -39.42
C PRO A 152 25.67 -22.52 -39.69
N ASP A 153 26.37 -22.46 -40.83
CA ASP A 153 27.55 -23.28 -41.12
C ASP A 153 28.72 -22.90 -40.19
N PRO A 154 29.19 -23.83 -39.32
CA PRO A 154 30.31 -23.58 -38.42
C PRO A 154 31.61 -23.14 -39.11
N LYS A 155 31.78 -23.40 -40.41
CA LYS A 155 32.98 -23.05 -41.19
C LYS A 155 32.94 -21.64 -41.80
N LEU A 156 31.79 -20.97 -41.78
CA LEU A 156 31.57 -19.65 -42.40
C LEU A 156 31.03 -18.62 -41.42
N ARG A 157 31.16 -18.87 -40.10
CA ARG A 157 30.72 -17.94 -39.06
C ARG A 157 31.40 -16.58 -39.21
N VAL A 158 30.64 -15.60 -39.67
CA VAL A 158 30.98 -14.18 -39.61
C VAL A 158 30.12 -13.57 -38.51
N PRO A 159 30.70 -13.22 -37.35
CA PRO A 159 29.95 -12.57 -36.29
C PRO A 159 29.55 -11.16 -36.74
N MET A 160 28.26 -10.85 -36.65
CA MET A 160 27.74 -9.49 -36.86
C MET A 160 27.20 -8.97 -35.55
N GLU A 161 27.67 -7.79 -35.15
CA GLU A 161 27.10 -7.06 -34.05
C GLU A 161 25.69 -6.58 -34.44
N VAL A 162 24.69 -7.00 -33.66
CA VAL A 162 23.30 -6.58 -33.83
C VAL A 162 22.88 -5.81 -32.60
N CYS A 163 22.48 -4.56 -32.79
CA CYS A 163 22.02 -3.72 -31.70
C CYS A 163 20.49 -3.60 -31.69
N PRO A 164 19.86 -3.43 -30.51
CA PRO A 164 18.40 -3.31 -30.40
C PRO A 164 17.82 -2.13 -31.19
N TRP A 165 18.55 -1.01 -31.27
CA TRP A 165 18.14 0.17 -32.00
C TRP A 165 18.17 0.02 -33.53
N ASP A 166 18.88 -0.98 -34.06
CA ASP A 166 18.89 -1.25 -35.51
C ASP A 166 17.54 -1.79 -35.98
N LYS A 167 16.69 -2.25 -35.05
CA LYS A 167 15.31 -2.70 -35.33
C LYS A 167 14.33 -1.55 -35.53
N ILE A 168 14.74 -0.31 -35.24
CA ILE A 168 13.90 0.88 -35.35
C ILE A 168 13.87 1.31 -36.82
N PRO A 169 12.69 1.33 -37.47
CA PRO A 169 12.59 1.70 -38.88
C PRO A 169 13.03 3.15 -39.13
N GLN A 170 13.63 3.39 -40.29
CA GLN A 170 14.09 4.72 -40.68
C GLN A 170 12.94 5.72 -40.69
N GLU A 171 11.72 5.29 -41.06
CA GLU A 171 10.52 6.12 -41.04
C GLU A 171 10.21 6.62 -39.62
N ALA A 172 10.38 5.77 -38.60
CA ALA A 172 10.18 6.15 -37.21
C ALA A 172 11.29 7.09 -36.72
N LEU A 173 12.54 6.85 -37.12
CA LEU A 173 13.66 7.76 -36.82
C LEU A 173 13.42 9.15 -37.42
N SER A 174 13.03 9.21 -38.70
CA SER A 174 12.73 10.45 -39.41
C SER A 174 11.50 11.17 -38.85
N TYR A 175 10.41 10.44 -38.53
CA TYR A 175 9.18 11.05 -38.03
C TYR A 175 9.37 11.70 -36.65
N TYR A 176 10.04 11.01 -35.72
CA TYR A 176 10.23 11.53 -34.36
C TYR A 176 11.46 12.44 -34.23
N GLY A 177 12.45 12.31 -35.11
CA GLY A 177 13.68 13.10 -35.10
C GLY A 177 14.48 12.97 -33.80
N LYS A 178 14.43 11.79 -33.15
CA LYS A 178 15.13 11.51 -31.89
C LYS A 178 16.18 10.42 -32.10
N SER A 179 17.27 10.50 -31.34
CA SER A 179 18.27 9.44 -31.34
C SER A 179 17.81 8.28 -30.45
N PRO A 180 18.07 7.01 -30.84
CA PRO A 180 17.84 5.86 -29.97
C PRO A 180 18.62 5.96 -28.65
N ILE A 181 18.03 5.47 -27.57
CA ILE A 181 18.64 5.49 -26.23
C ILE A 181 19.56 4.27 -26.11
N LYS A 182 20.88 4.46 -26.03
CA LYS A 182 21.86 3.36 -26.05
C LYS A 182 22.38 2.96 -24.66
N SER A 183 21.94 3.64 -23.61
CA SER A 183 22.29 3.36 -22.21
C SER A 183 21.12 3.76 -21.30
N ARG A 184 21.10 3.26 -20.05
CA ARG A 184 20.08 3.67 -19.07
C ARG A 184 20.07 5.19 -18.93
N THR A 185 18.90 5.80 -19.10
CA THR A 185 18.67 7.22 -18.74
C THR A 185 18.14 7.36 -17.31
N LYS A 186 17.83 6.23 -16.66
CA LYS A 186 17.39 6.11 -15.27
C LYS A 186 18.08 4.89 -14.65
N SER A 187 18.77 5.12 -13.54
CA SER A 187 19.33 4.07 -12.69
C SER A 187 18.23 3.26 -12.00
N PHE A 188 18.61 2.21 -11.26
CA PHE A 188 17.64 1.52 -10.41
C PHE A 188 17.11 2.46 -9.33
N GLU A 189 17.99 3.25 -8.70
CA GLU A 189 17.68 4.20 -7.65
C GLU A 189 16.70 5.28 -8.13
N ASP A 190 16.83 5.71 -9.39
CA ASP A 190 15.87 6.63 -10.01
C ASP A 190 14.48 5.99 -10.17
N LEU A 191 14.42 4.74 -10.64
CA LEU A 191 13.15 4.02 -10.80
C LEU A 191 12.51 3.70 -9.43
N GLU A 192 13.32 3.29 -8.46
CA GLU A 192 12.91 3.09 -7.07
C GLU A 192 12.28 4.37 -6.52
N LYS A 193 12.96 5.51 -6.65
CA LYS A 193 12.44 6.80 -6.22
C LYS A 193 11.10 7.13 -6.89
N LEU A 194 10.98 6.93 -8.20
CA LEU A 194 9.71 7.14 -8.90
C LEU A 194 8.61 6.20 -8.37
N ALA A 195 8.89 4.92 -8.16
CA ALA A 195 7.92 3.98 -7.63
C ALA A 195 7.43 4.39 -6.22
N LEU A 196 8.35 4.75 -5.33
CA LEU A 196 8.04 5.21 -3.97
C LEU A 196 7.24 6.52 -3.98
N GLU A 197 7.62 7.49 -4.82
CA GLU A 197 6.85 8.73 -4.99
C GLU A 197 5.44 8.47 -5.51
N GLY A 198 5.29 7.53 -6.45
CA GLY A 198 3.99 7.08 -6.96
C GLY A 198 3.12 6.50 -5.87
N LEU A 199 3.65 5.59 -5.05
CA LEU A 199 2.94 5.02 -3.90
C LEU A 199 2.49 6.11 -2.92
N ASN A 200 3.40 7.00 -2.54
CA ASN A 200 3.14 8.05 -1.57
C ASN A 200 2.01 9.00 -2.01
N TYR A 201 1.96 9.33 -3.30
CA TYR A 201 0.92 10.20 -3.86
C TYR A 201 -0.39 9.43 -4.12
N HIS A 202 -0.35 8.29 -4.79
CA HIS A 202 -1.58 7.63 -5.22
C HIS A 202 -2.30 6.90 -4.07
N TRP A 203 -1.61 6.50 -3.01
CA TRP A 203 -2.21 5.89 -1.81
C TRP A 203 -2.36 6.86 -0.63
N GLY A 204 -1.85 8.09 -0.76
CA GLY A 204 -2.04 9.16 0.21
C GLY A 204 -3.35 9.92 0.01
N ARG A 205 -3.83 10.57 1.07
CA ARG A 205 -4.99 11.48 1.06
C ARG A 205 -4.74 12.63 2.03
N ASN A 206 -4.20 13.73 1.54
CA ASN A 206 -3.78 14.86 2.39
C ASN A 206 -3.73 16.17 1.60
N ARG A 207 -3.51 17.29 2.28
CA ARG A 207 -3.43 18.65 1.71
C ARG A 207 -2.53 18.81 0.49
N ASN A 208 -1.55 17.94 0.26
CA ASN A 208 -0.65 18.02 -0.90
C ASN A 208 -1.26 17.45 -2.19
N HIS A 209 -2.40 16.75 -2.11
CA HIS A 209 -3.05 16.14 -3.27
C HIS A 209 -3.83 17.15 -4.09
N TYR A 210 -4.09 16.89 -5.37
CA TYR A 210 -4.94 17.80 -6.15
C TYR A 210 -6.39 17.83 -5.66
N ILE A 211 -6.94 16.68 -5.26
CA ILE A 211 -8.35 16.54 -4.87
C ILE A 211 -8.59 15.68 -3.62
N ALA A 212 -7.92 14.54 -3.47
CA ALA A 212 -8.14 13.63 -2.35
C ALA A 212 -7.42 14.11 -1.09
N LYS A 213 -8.06 14.98 -0.31
CA LYS A 213 -7.43 15.67 0.81
C LYS A 213 -7.53 14.95 2.15
N ASP A 214 -8.43 13.99 2.28
CA ASP A 214 -8.74 13.34 3.55
C ASP A 214 -9.49 12.02 3.36
N VAL A 215 -9.66 11.31 4.48
CA VAL A 215 -10.64 10.24 4.68
C VAL A 215 -11.61 10.64 5.80
N ASP A 216 -12.87 10.23 5.67
CA ASP A 216 -13.87 10.36 6.72
C ASP A 216 -13.86 9.08 7.58
N ILE A 217 -13.63 9.23 8.89
CA ILE A 217 -13.68 8.15 9.86
C ILE A 217 -14.58 8.62 10.99
N ASP A 218 -15.78 8.04 11.07
CA ASP A 218 -16.80 8.37 12.07
C ASP A 218 -17.15 9.87 12.16
N GLY A 219 -17.20 10.55 11.02
CA GLY A 219 -17.52 11.99 10.93
C GLY A 219 -16.32 12.92 11.10
N GLU A 220 -15.15 12.37 11.40
CA GLU A 220 -13.90 13.12 11.54
C GLU A 220 -13.04 12.99 10.28
N LYS A 221 -12.48 14.11 9.81
CA LYS A 221 -11.61 14.14 8.63
C LYS A 221 -10.16 13.93 9.02
N TYR A 222 -9.55 12.86 8.53
CA TYR A 222 -8.14 12.57 8.73
C TYR A 222 -7.32 12.76 7.46
N GLU A 223 -6.16 13.41 7.58
CA GLU A 223 -5.14 13.39 6.55
C GLU A 223 -4.32 12.10 6.66
N VAL A 224 -4.17 11.37 5.55
CA VAL A 224 -3.35 10.17 5.42
C VAL A 224 -2.11 10.47 4.60
N TYR A 225 -0.95 10.31 5.22
CA TYR A 225 0.37 10.43 4.59
C TYR A 225 0.96 9.04 4.44
N VAL A 226 1.22 8.61 3.20
CA VAL A 226 1.91 7.35 2.93
C VAL A 226 3.40 7.63 2.75
N ASN A 227 4.22 6.86 3.46
CA ASN A 227 5.66 6.83 3.36
C ASN A 227 6.12 5.41 3.00
N ALA A 228 6.24 5.16 1.70
CA ALA A 228 6.77 3.94 1.15
C ALA A 228 8.29 3.89 1.32
N ILE A 229 8.80 2.76 1.79
CA ILE A 229 10.23 2.49 1.94
C ILE A 229 10.56 1.16 1.28
N ASN A 230 11.66 1.12 0.54
CA ASN A 230 12.19 -0.13 0.01
C ASN A 230 13.06 -0.83 1.06
N THR A 231 12.75 -2.09 1.36
CA THR A 231 13.48 -2.88 2.35
C THR A 231 13.22 -4.37 2.16
N THR A 232 14.13 -5.19 2.67
CA THR A 232 13.98 -6.65 2.75
C THR A 232 13.41 -7.11 4.10
N GLN A 233 13.30 -6.22 5.08
CA GLN A 233 12.78 -6.55 6.41
C GLN A 233 11.29 -6.25 6.51
N LYS A 234 10.51 -7.23 6.99
CA LYS A 234 9.05 -7.10 7.17
C LYS A 234 8.41 -6.45 5.94
N THR A 235 8.66 -7.00 4.78
CA THR A 235 8.26 -6.40 3.50
C THR A 235 7.22 -7.27 2.80
N MET A 236 6.56 -6.69 1.81
CA MET A 236 5.71 -7.46 0.88
C MET A 236 6.57 -8.26 -0.11
N ASP A 237 5.90 -8.98 -1.01
CA ASP A 237 6.56 -9.74 -2.07
C ASP A 237 7.45 -8.84 -2.95
N ASP A 238 8.50 -9.41 -3.54
CA ASP A 238 9.45 -8.63 -4.33
C ASP A 238 8.94 -8.29 -5.72
N VAL A 239 9.30 -7.09 -6.20
CA VAL A 239 8.90 -6.62 -7.53
C VAL A 239 10.10 -6.05 -8.25
N SER A 240 10.37 -6.55 -9.46
CA SER A 240 11.46 -6.04 -10.28
C SER A 240 11.10 -4.73 -10.98
N LEU A 241 12.01 -3.77 -11.00
CA LEU A 241 11.89 -2.54 -11.80
C LEU A 241 12.78 -2.66 -13.04
N ILE A 242 12.17 -2.62 -14.23
CA ILE A 242 12.88 -2.84 -15.49
C ILE A 242 12.93 -1.56 -16.30
N PHE A 243 14.12 -1.15 -16.70
CA PHE A 243 14.30 -0.11 -17.72
C PHE A 243 14.14 -0.71 -19.13
N ASN A 244 13.19 -0.25 -19.93
CA ASN A 244 12.95 -0.76 -21.28
C ASN A 244 13.04 0.34 -22.34
N THR A 245 13.86 0.14 -23.36
CA THR A 245 13.96 1.02 -24.53
C THR A 245 14.32 0.23 -25.78
N ASN A 246 14.19 0.82 -26.98
CA ASN A 246 14.48 0.20 -28.29
C ASN A 246 13.93 -1.23 -28.46
N ASN A 247 12.78 -1.51 -27.86
CA ASN A 247 12.25 -2.85 -27.73
C ASN A 247 10.72 -2.82 -27.75
N SER A 248 10.10 -3.99 -27.82
CA SER A 248 8.65 -4.12 -27.66
C SER A 248 8.19 -3.54 -26.33
N TRP A 249 7.00 -2.93 -26.34
CA TRP A 249 6.36 -2.47 -25.12
C TRP A 249 6.25 -3.62 -24.12
N MET A 250 6.68 -3.34 -22.90
CA MET A 250 6.74 -4.30 -21.82
C MET A 250 5.60 -4.00 -20.84
N ARG A 251 4.69 -4.97 -20.72
CA ARG A 251 3.60 -4.91 -19.74
C ARG A 251 4.17 -4.99 -18.32
N SER A 252 3.71 -4.08 -17.46
CA SER A 252 3.90 -4.16 -16.02
C SER A 252 2.89 -5.13 -15.41
N GLY A 253 3.29 -5.77 -14.33
CA GLY A 253 2.46 -6.69 -13.57
C GLY A 253 3.04 -6.95 -12.21
N ASN A 254 2.16 -7.34 -11.29
CA ASN A 254 2.55 -7.83 -9.98
C ASN A 254 1.57 -8.94 -9.58
N PRO A 255 1.65 -10.14 -10.21
CA PRO A 255 0.77 -11.25 -9.88
C PRO A 255 1.03 -11.81 -8.47
N GLY A 256 2.16 -11.44 -7.85
CA GLY A 256 2.66 -11.96 -6.58
C GLY A 256 2.96 -13.44 -6.64
N THR A 257 3.34 -13.98 -5.49
CA THR A 257 3.45 -15.43 -5.26
C THR A 257 2.13 -16.13 -5.62
N VAL A 258 2.27 -17.25 -6.34
CA VAL A 258 1.15 -18.13 -6.69
C VAL A 258 0.60 -18.79 -5.43
N GLU A 259 -0.59 -18.36 -5.02
CA GLU A 259 -1.30 -18.90 -3.85
C GLU A 259 -2.61 -19.58 -4.25
N ASP A 260 -3.08 -19.35 -5.48
CA ASP A 260 -4.34 -19.87 -6.00
C ASP A 260 -4.33 -19.97 -7.55
N PRO A 261 -5.32 -20.63 -8.18
CA PRO A 261 -5.37 -20.78 -9.63
C PRO A 261 -5.45 -19.47 -10.44
N ILE A 262 -5.94 -18.38 -9.83
CA ILE A 262 -6.08 -17.08 -10.49
C ILE A 262 -4.73 -16.35 -10.49
N SER A 263 -4.02 -16.35 -9.37
CA SER A 263 -2.63 -15.85 -9.28
C SER A 263 -1.67 -16.69 -10.13
N TYR A 264 -1.91 -18.00 -10.28
CA TYR A 264 -1.21 -18.85 -11.25
C TYR A 264 -1.45 -18.39 -12.69
N ALA A 265 -2.70 -18.18 -13.09
CA ALA A 265 -3.03 -17.62 -14.41
C ALA A 265 -2.41 -16.22 -14.60
N GLY A 266 -2.48 -15.37 -13.58
CA GLY A 266 -1.83 -14.05 -13.57
C GLY A 266 -0.32 -14.13 -13.85
N ASN A 267 0.38 -15.07 -13.21
CA ASN A 267 1.81 -15.33 -13.43
C ASN A 267 2.13 -15.88 -14.84
N ILE A 268 1.18 -16.55 -15.50
CA ILE A 268 1.35 -16.99 -16.90
C ILE A 268 1.24 -15.80 -17.87
N PHE A 269 0.36 -14.84 -17.59
CA PHE A 269 0.05 -13.73 -18.51
C PHE A 269 0.78 -12.42 -18.17
N SER A 270 1.41 -12.35 -17.00
CA SER A 270 2.04 -11.14 -16.48
C SER A 270 3.31 -11.49 -15.72
N ARG A 271 4.33 -10.66 -15.90
CA ARG A 271 5.57 -10.74 -15.13
C ARG A 271 5.41 -10.01 -13.80
N GLU A 272 6.16 -10.42 -12.79
CA GLU A 272 6.33 -9.68 -11.53
C GLU A 272 7.38 -8.57 -11.71
N ALA A 273 7.02 -7.58 -12.52
CA ALA A 273 7.87 -6.43 -12.76
C ALA A 273 7.08 -5.21 -13.21
N ILE A 274 7.55 -4.04 -12.80
CA ILE A 274 7.07 -2.74 -13.28
C ILE A 274 8.08 -2.22 -14.31
N CYS A 275 7.61 -1.94 -15.52
CA CYS A 275 8.45 -1.63 -16.67
C CYS A 275 8.40 -0.14 -17.02
N TYR A 276 9.55 0.53 -17.00
CA TYR A 276 9.74 1.91 -17.45
C TYR A 276 10.00 1.91 -18.96
N ASN A 277 8.97 2.19 -19.77
CA ASN A 277 9.00 2.08 -21.23
C ASN A 277 9.32 3.43 -21.88
N VAL A 278 10.59 3.68 -22.19
CA VAL A 278 11.06 5.01 -22.65
C VAL A 278 11.80 4.95 -23.99
N GLY A 279 11.84 6.07 -24.70
CA GLY A 279 12.49 6.16 -26.01
C GLY A 279 11.69 5.43 -27.09
N TYR A 280 12.36 4.79 -28.05
CA TYR A 280 11.66 4.06 -29.10
C TYR A 280 11.09 2.74 -28.57
N ILE A 281 9.77 2.62 -28.58
CA ILE A 281 9.03 1.45 -28.12
C ILE A 281 8.18 0.89 -29.26
N LYS A 282 8.29 -0.42 -29.49
CA LYS A 282 7.50 -1.13 -30.50
C LYS A 282 6.16 -1.58 -29.92
N TYR A 283 5.08 -1.07 -30.49
CA TYR A 283 3.72 -1.55 -30.29
C TYR A 283 3.31 -2.48 -31.44
N SER A 284 2.15 -3.11 -31.34
CA SER A 284 1.67 -4.12 -32.30
C SER A 284 1.70 -3.67 -33.77
N LYS A 285 1.50 -2.38 -34.05
CA LYS A 285 1.41 -1.84 -35.42
C LYS A 285 2.45 -0.78 -35.77
N LYS A 286 3.20 -0.26 -34.79
CA LYS A 286 4.11 0.88 -35.01
C LYS A 286 5.19 0.97 -33.93
N TRP A 287 6.28 1.65 -34.29
CA TRP A 287 7.20 2.21 -33.32
C TRP A 287 6.73 3.60 -32.91
N ALA A 288 6.82 3.91 -31.62
CA ALA A 288 6.54 5.25 -31.10
C ALA A 288 7.64 5.69 -30.14
N TYR A 289 7.88 7.01 -30.06
CA TYR A 289 8.86 7.57 -29.13
C TYR A 289 8.18 8.04 -27.83
N GLN A 290 8.49 7.38 -26.73
CA GLN A 290 8.03 7.72 -25.38
C GLN A 290 9.01 8.68 -24.70
N ARG A 291 8.47 9.82 -24.23
CA ARG A 291 9.28 10.88 -23.59
C ARG A 291 9.49 10.57 -22.11
N ILE A 292 10.71 10.76 -21.62
CA ILE A 292 11.11 10.56 -20.21
C ILE A 292 10.12 11.22 -19.23
N GLY A 293 9.78 12.50 -19.41
CA GLY A 293 8.89 13.18 -18.47
C GLY A 293 7.47 12.61 -18.42
N ASN A 294 6.95 12.11 -19.54
CA ASN A 294 5.64 11.46 -19.57
C ASN A 294 5.71 10.06 -18.94
N GLU A 295 6.80 9.35 -19.19
CA GLU A 295 7.04 8.01 -18.63
C GLU A 295 7.30 8.08 -17.11
N ASP A 296 7.98 9.12 -16.60
CA ASP A 296 8.15 9.35 -15.15
C ASP A 296 6.78 9.42 -14.44
N VAL A 297 5.80 10.07 -15.06
CA VAL A 297 4.43 10.19 -14.51
C VAL A 297 3.65 8.88 -14.66
N GLN A 298 3.73 8.23 -15.82
CA GLN A 298 3.07 6.93 -16.05
C GLN A 298 3.64 5.83 -15.16
N PHE A 299 4.95 5.83 -14.92
CA PHE A 299 5.61 4.84 -14.09
C PHE A 299 5.23 4.98 -12.62
N LYS A 300 5.10 6.21 -12.10
CA LYS A 300 4.56 6.48 -10.75
C LYS A 300 3.16 5.88 -10.58
N ASP A 301 2.28 6.20 -11.52
CA ASP A 301 0.89 5.72 -11.54
C ASP A 301 0.82 4.19 -11.66
N THR A 302 1.59 3.62 -12.58
CA THR A 302 1.65 2.16 -12.78
C THR A 302 2.21 1.47 -11.54
N SER A 303 3.28 1.99 -10.92
CA SER A 303 3.85 1.40 -9.71
C SER A 303 2.84 1.35 -8.58
N ALA A 304 2.09 2.43 -8.38
CA ALA A 304 1.04 2.48 -7.37
C ALA A 304 -0.13 1.53 -7.66
N HIS A 305 -0.48 1.35 -8.93
CA HIS A 305 -1.50 0.38 -9.37
C HIS A 305 -1.06 -1.06 -9.11
N GLU A 306 0.13 -1.44 -9.59
CA GLU A 306 0.62 -2.82 -9.51
C GLU A 306 0.90 -3.24 -8.06
N ILE A 307 1.54 -2.40 -7.26
CA ILE A 307 1.76 -2.68 -5.83
C ILE A 307 0.43 -2.60 -5.05
N GLY A 308 -0.52 -1.80 -5.54
CA GLY A 308 -1.88 -1.76 -5.05
C GLY A 308 -2.57 -3.12 -5.06
N HIS A 309 -2.24 -3.99 -6.02
CA HIS A 309 -2.75 -5.36 -6.04
C HIS A 309 -2.33 -6.18 -4.82
N THR A 310 -1.10 -6.02 -4.33
CA THR A 310 -0.63 -6.71 -3.12
C THR A 310 -1.39 -6.23 -1.88
N ILE A 311 -1.61 -4.91 -1.76
CA ILE A 311 -2.38 -4.32 -0.66
C ILE A 311 -3.80 -4.88 -0.65
N LEU A 312 -4.48 -4.82 -1.79
CA LEU A 312 -5.88 -5.26 -1.87
C LEU A 312 -6.05 -6.77 -1.79
N LYS A 313 -5.04 -7.55 -2.20
CA LYS A 313 -5.05 -9.00 -2.02
C LYS A 313 -5.00 -9.36 -0.54
N ALA A 314 -4.16 -8.69 0.25
CA ALA A 314 -4.11 -8.89 1.69
C ALA A 314 -5.41 -8.47 2.40
N TYR A 315 -6.09 -7.43 1.91
CA TYR A 315 -7.32 -6.92 2.53
C TYR A 315 -8.59 -7.69 2.14
N GLY A 316 -8.78 -7.97 0.85
CA GLY A 316 -10.04 -8.50 0.30
C GLY A 316 -9.87 -9.74 -0.58
N GLY A 317 -8.66 -10.30 -0.62
CA GLY A 317 -8.33 -11.49 -1.41
C GLY A 317 -8.13 -11.22 -2.91
N THR A 318 -7.74 -12.29 -3.61
CA THR A 318 -7.37 -12.27 -5.04
C THR A 318 -8.47 -11.71 -5.94
N PHE A 319 -9.75 -12.04 -5.68
CA PHE A 319 -10.86 -11.52 -6.48
C PHE A 319 -11.04 -10.02 -6.35
N TYR A 320 -10.85 -9.45 -5.15
CA TYR A 320 -10.97 -8.01 -4.96
C TYR A 320 -9.84 -7.28 -5.67
N SER A 321 -8.62 -7.78 -5.50
CA SER A 321 -7.42 -7.25 -6.12
C SER A 321 -7.47 -7.33 -7.66
N TYR A 322 -7.43 -8.54 -8.23
CA TYR A 322 -7.36 -8.76 -9.67
C TYR A 322 -8.69 -8.60 -10.39
N GLY A 323 -9.79 -8.40 -9.65
CA GLY A 323 -11.07 -8.04 -10.24
C GLY A 323 -11.11 -6.59 -10.72
N HIS A 324 -10.14 -5.75 -10.34
CA HIS A 324 -10.13 -4.30 -10.61
C HIS A 324 -11.48 -3.67 -10.25
N LYS A 325 -12.00 -3.99 -9.06
CA LYS A 325 -13.35 -3.58 -8.61
C LYS A 325 -14.47 -3.98 -9.57
N GLY A 326 -14.35 -5.18 -10.14
CA GLY A 326 -15.32 -5.74 -11.07
C GLY A 326 -15.24 -5.16 -12.49
N SER A 327 -14.28 -4.29 -12.80
CA SER A 327 -14.12 -3.73 -14.16
C SER A 327 -13.50 -4.70 -15.16
N VAL A 328 -12.91 -5.80 -14.70
CA VAL A 328 -12.35 -6.85 -15.56
C VAL A 328 -12.96 -8.22 -15.30
N ASN A 329 -12.78 -9.14 -16.24
CA ASN A 329 -12.88 -10.56 -15.97
C ASN A 329 -11.62 -10.97 -15.17
N THR A 330 -11.79 -11.37 -13.91
CA THR A 330 -10.68 -11.68 -13.00
C THR A 330 -9.77 -12.81 -13.50
N VAL A 331 -10.29 -13.76 -14.28
CA VAL A 331 -9.49 -14.88 -14.81
C VAL A 331 -8.70 -14.45 -16.05
N PHE A 332 -9.35 -13.76 -16.99
CA PHE A 332 -8.73 -13.42 -18.27
C PHE A 332 -8.12 -12.01 -18.31
N GLN A 333 -8.29 -11.23 -17.25
CA GLN A 333 -7.80 -9.85 -17.10
C GLN A 333 -8.23 -8.88 -18.22
N PHE A 334 -9.31 -9.21 -18.95
CA PHE A 334 -9.89 -8.35 -19.97
C PHE A 334 -10.92 -7.40 -19.37
N ARG A 335 -10.85 -6.12 -19.76
CA ARG A 335 -11.85 -5.11 -19.40
C ARG A 335 -13.24 -5.54 -19.84
N LYS A 336 -14.19 -5.56 -18.90
CA LYS A 336 -15.60 -5.86 -19.16
C LYS A 336 -16.25 -4.71 -19.92
N SER A 337 -17.26 -5.03 -20.72
CA SER A 337 -18.12 -4.03 -21.36
C SER A 337 -18.84 -3.15 -20.33
N SER A 338 -19.09 -3.66 -19.13
CA SER A 338 -19.73 -2.94 -18.01
C SER A 338 -18.78 -2.08 -17.18
N ALA A 339 -17.49 -2.02 -17.52
CA ALA A 339 -16.51 -1.22 -16.78
C ALA A 339 -16.94 0.25 -16.65
N PRO A 340 -16.57 0.95 -15.56
CA PRO A 340 -16.93 2.36 -15.40
C PRO A 340 -16.30 3.22 -16.50
N ARG A 341 -16.91 4.36 -16.83
CA ARG A 341 -16.26 5.39 -17.66
C ARG A 341 -15.36 6.26 -16.80
N ILE A 342 -14.32 6.86 -17.39
CA ILE A 342 -13.47 7.81 -16.67
C ILE A 342 -14.37 8.96 -16.15
N PRO A 343 -14.37 9.26 -14.84
CA PRO A 343 -15.12 10.39 -14.30
C PRO A 343 -14.65 11.71 -14.90
N LEU A 344 -15.57 12.57 -15.34
CA LEU A 344 -15.24 13.89 -15.89
C LEU A 344 -14.70 14.83 -14.81
N GLU A 345 -15.25 14.72 -13.61
CA GLU A 345 -14.87 15.50 -12.43
C GLU A 345 -14.60 14.57 -11.24
N GLY A 346 -14.03 15.09 -10.17
CA GLY A 346 -13.74 14.30 -8.97
C GLY A 346 -12.50 13.40 -9.09
N GLU A 347 -12.35 12.52 -8.12
CA GLU A 347 -11.28 11.51 -8.08
C GLU A 347 -11.42 10.51 -9.23
N ILE A 348 -10.30 9.98 -9.71
CA ILE A 348 -10.24 8.83 -10.60
C ILE A 348 -9.60 7.71 -9.78
N ASP A 349 -10.34 6.64 -9.50
CA ASP A 349 -9.79 5.53 -8.74
C ASP A 349 -8.63 4.88 -9.52
N ILE A 350 -7.51 4.60 -8.87
CA ILE A 350 -6.35 4.03 -9.54
C ILE A 350 -6.58 2.55 -9.91
N MET A 351 -7.47 1.82 -9.24
CA MET A 351 -7.59 0.38 -9.42
C MET A 351 -8.46 -0.09 -10.62
N PRO A 352 -9.60 0.54 -10.94
CA PRO A 352 -10.44 0.09 -12.05
C PRO A 352 -9.80 0.33 -13.42
N TYR A 353 -10.10 -0.55 -14.37
CA TYR A 353 -9.95 -0.24 -15.78
C TYR A 353 -11.16 0.54 -16.27
N TYR A 354 -10.92 1.67 -16.90
CA TYR A 354 -11.98 2.54 -17.38
C TYR A 354 -12.24 2.37 -18.86
N ARG A 355 -13.50 2.62 -19.24
CA ARG A 355 -13.91 2.97 -20.61
C ARG A 355 -13.74 4.46 -20.83
N GLU A 356 -13.59 4.83 -22.09
CA GLU A 356 -13.59 6.22 -22.53
C GLU A 356 -14.93 6.90 -22.20
N ASN A 357 -14.84 8.18 -21.87
CA ASN A 357 -15.98 9.08 -21.77
C ASN A 357 -16.06 9.94 -23.04
N GLU A 358 -16.88 10.98 -23.05
CA GLU A 358 -17.04 11.90 -24.18
C GLU A 358 -15.76 12.64 -24.60
N LEU A 359 -14.76 12.74 -23.72
CA LEU A 359 -13.45 13.32 -24.04
C LEU A 359 -12.49 12.29 -24.69
N GLY A 360 -12.90 11.03 -24.81
CA GLY A 360 -12.14 9.96 -25.42
C GLY A 360 -11.06 9.39 -24.48
N GLU A 361 -9.86 9.21 -25.00
CA GLU A 361 -8.74 8.56 -24.31
C GLU A 361 -8.29 9.29 -23.03
N TRP A 362 -7.54 8.58 -22.18
CA TRP A 362 -7.13 9.06 -20.86
C TRP A 362 -6.26 10.33 -20.92
N TYR A 363 -5.45 10.51 -21.96
CA TYR A 363 -4.59 11.69 -22.10
C TYR A 363 -5.36 12.95 -22.49
N ASN A 364 -6.62 12.83 -22.93
CA ASN A 364 -7.51 13.97 -23.15
C ASN A 364 -8.19 14.43 -21.85
N GLN A 365 -8.05 13.66 -20.77
CA GLN A 365 -8.73 13.95 -19.51
C GLN A 365 -7.95 15.02 -18.74
N PRO A 366 -8.61 16.11 -18.29
CA PRO A 366 -7.93 17.18 -17.59
C PRO A 366 -7.40 16.68 -16.26
N ASN A 367 -6.12 16.99 -15.99
CA ASN A 367 -5.41 16.62 -14.76
C ASN A 367 -5.46 15.11 -14.44
N TYR A 368 -5.56 14.24 -15.46
CA TYR A 368 -5.74 12.79 -15.31
C TYR A 368 -4.90 12.19 -14.18
N HIS A 369 -3.57 12.23 -14.29
CA HIS A 369 -2.65 11.66 -13.29
C HIS A 369 -2.74 12.32 -11.92
N LYS A 370 -3.07 13.60 -11.83
CA LYS A 370 -3.23 14.30 -10.54
C LYS A 370 -4.52 13.88 -9.83
N ARG A 371 -5.54 13.46 -10.58
CA ARG A 371 -6.83 12.99 -10.06
C ARG A 371 -6.82 11.49 -9.78
N ARG A 372 -5.84 10.74 -10.29
CA ARG A 372 -5.68 9.31 -10.01
C ARG A 372 -5.23 9.09 -8.57
N VAL A 373 -6.06 8.43 -7.76
CA VAL A 373 -5.79 8.11 -6.35
C VAL A 373 -6.52 6.83 -5.98
N ALA A 374 -6.04 6.11 -4.97
CA ALA A 374 -6.76 4.98 -4.38
C ALA A 374 -8.04 5.49 -3.70
N SER A 375 -9.13 4.73 -3.82
CA SER A 375 -10.39 5.10 -3.18
C SER A 375 -10.26 5.17 -1.65
N THR A 376 -11.16 5.90 -0.98
CA THR A 376 -11.21 5.95 0.49
C THR A 376 -11.20 4.55 1.11
N LYS A 377 -12.01 3.63 0.58
CA LYS A 377 -12.07 2.24 1.05
C LYS A 377 -10.71 1.54 0.98
N ASP A 378 -9.96 1.76 -0.10
CA ASP A 378 -8.64 1.13 -0.27
C ASP A 378 -7.59 1.79 0.62
N VAL A 379 -7.62 3.10 0.78
CA VAL A 379 -6.69 3.78 1.71
C VAL A 379 -6.93 3.33 3.15
N LEU A 380 -8.19 3.19 3.56
CA LEU A 380 -8.55 2.65 4.88
C LEU A 380 -8.09 1.21 5.08
N SER A 381 -7.92 0.43 4.01
CA SER A 381 -7.36 -0.93 4.12
C SER A 381 -5.94 -0.94 4.68
N LEU A 382 -5.14 0.12 4.46
CA LEU A 382 -3.80 0.24 5.04
C LEU A 382 -3.86 0.29 6.58
N ILE A 383 -4.91 0.90 7.13
CA ILE A 383 -5.14 0.93 8.58
C ILE A 383 -5.65 -0.43 9.06
N TRP A 384 -6.61 -1.02 8.34
CA TRP A 384 -7.16 -2.33 8.67
C TRP A 384 -6.08 -3.42 8.74
N LEU A 385 -5.15 -3.42 7.78
CA LEU A 385 -4.04 -4.36 7.70
C LEU A 385 -3.08 -4.29 8.88
N THR A 386 -3.13 -3.24 9.70
CA THR A 386 -2.37 -3.15 10.96
C THR A 386 -3.06 -3.81 12.15
N LYS A 387 -4.15 -4.55 11.93
CA LYS A 387 -4.90 -5.29 12.95
C LYS A 387 -3.98 -5.98 13.96
N ILE A 388 -4.23 -5.71 15.23
CA ILE A 388 -3.41 -6.17 16.36
C ILE A 388 -4.15 -7.25 17.11
N LYS A 389 -3.43 -8.33 17.42
CA LYS A 389 -3.90 -9.42 18.27
C LYS A 389 -3.19 -9.43 19.60
N LEU A 390 -3.96 -9.66 20.65
CA LEU A 390 -3.45 -9.81 22.00
C LEU A 390 -3.13 -11.27 22.29
N LYS A 391 -2.08 -11.46 23.08
CA LYS A 391 -1.58 -12.75 23.55
C LYS A 391 -1.32 -12.73 25.04
#